data_AF-A0A101F0P2-F1
#
_entry.id   AF-A0A101F0P2-F1
#
_cell.length_a   1.000
_cell.length_b   1.000
_cell.length_c   1.000
_cell.angle_alpha   90.00
_cell.angle_beta   90.00
_cell.angle_gamma   90.00
#
_symmetry.space_group_name_H-M   'P 1'
#
loop_
_entity.id
_entity.type
_entity.pdbx_description
1 polymer ?
#
loop_
_entity_poly.entity_id
_entity_poly.type
_entity_poly.pdbx_seq_one_letter_code
_entity_poly.pdbx_strand_id
1 'polypeptide(L)'
;MVSKMRIYRKDREYPEEYKDVLEELSTVIDPISTMNILDAGLLAGFNVEEDKLELWLAVESNAYYNMIGGAAIAHSKIIGDIMEKFALVKFSKVYIYDMRNNILAKFEKK
;
A
#
# COMPACT_ATOMS: atom_id res chain seq x y z
N MET A 1 6.41 -11.77 16.05
CA MET A 1 5.00 -11.35 16.12
C MET A 1 4.55 -11.01 14.70
N VAL A 2 3.44 -11.58 14.23
CA VAL A 2 2.86 -11.21 12.94
C VAL A 2 2.07 -9.92 13.17
N SER A 3 2.43 -8.84 12.48
CA SER A 3 1.66 -7.60 12.56
C SER A 3 0.23 -7.83 12.10
N LYS A 4 -0.72 -7.27 12.84
CA LYS A 4 -2.14 -7.42 12.55
C LYS A 4 -2.59 -6.32 11.59
N MET A 5 -3.07 -6.69 10.41
CA MET A 5 -3.65 -5.76 9.44
C MET A 5 -4.71 -4.87 10.11
N ARG A 6 -4.49 -3.55 10.09
CA ARG A 6 -5.52 -2.57 10.46
C ARG A 6 -6.25 -2.13 9.21
N ILE A 7 -7.51 -2.53 9.10
CA ILE A 7 -8.34 -2.27 7.91
C ILE A 7 -8.44 -0.77 7.67
N TYR A 8 -8.16 -0.36 6.42
CA TYR A 8 -8.38 1.00 5.95
C TYR A 8 -9.87 1.24 5.71
N ARG A 9 -10.37 2.40 6.13
CA ARG A 9 -11.72 2.88 5.84
C ARG A 9 -11.64 4.35 5.46
N LYS A 10 -12.16 4.69 4.29
CA LYS A 10 -12.12 6.06 3.76
C LYS A 10 -12.80 7.08 4.68
N ASP A 11 -13.92 6.69 5.30
CA ASP A 11 -14.72 7.59 6.15
C ASP A 11 -14.30 7.60 7.63
N ARG A 12 -13.10 7.09 7.94
CA ARG A 12 -12.57 7.02 9.30
C ARG A 12 -11.62 8.18 9.57
N GLU A 13 -11.72 8.74 10.77
CA GLU A 13 -10.70 9.66 11.27
C GLU A 13 -9.46 8.90 11.77
N TYR A 14 -8.29 9.33 11.33
CA TYR A 14 -7.00 8.71 11.62
C TYR A 14 -6.11 9.65 12.45
N PRO A 15 -5.18 9.11 13.26
CA PRO A 15 -4.12 9.91 13.87
C PRO A 15 -3.25 10.60 12.81
N GLU A 16 -2.56 11.68 13.20
CA GLU A 16 -1.80 12.51 12.26
C GLU A 16 -0.75 11.73 11.46
N GLU A 17 0.03 10.87 12.12
CA GLU A 17 1.03 10.00 11.48
C GLU A 17 0.44 9.07 10.41
N TYR A 18 -0.83 8.68 10.55
CA TYR A 18 -1.56 7.88 9.56
C TYR A 18 -2.06 8.76 8.41
N LYS A 19 -2.45 10.02 8.68
CA LYS A 19 -2.88 10.96 7.64
C LYS A 19 -1.73 11.31 6.70
N ASP A 20 -0.53 11.56 7.22
CA ASP A 20 0.65 11.85 6.40
C ASP A 20 0.98 10.72 5.43
N VAL A 21 0.78 9.47 5.87
CA VAL A 21 0.93 8.28 5.01
C VAL A 21 -0.20 8.23 3.97
N LEU A 22 -1.44 8.48 4.37
CA LEU A 22 -2.58 8.50 3.43
C LEU A 22 -2.45 9.59 2.37
N GLU A 23 -1.93 10.77 2.72
CA GLU A 23 -1.68 11.85 1.78
C GLU A 23 -0.67 11.43 0.73
N GLU A 24 0.46 10.84 1.13
CA GLU A 24 1.44 10.30 0.17
C GLU A 24 0.87 9.16 -0.67
N LEU A 25 0.12 8.23 -0.08
CA LEU A 25 -0.54 7.14 -0.81
C LEU A 25 -1.56 7.68 -1.82
N SER A 26 -2.22 8.81 -1.54
CA SER A 26 -3.15 9.45 -2.48
C SER A 26 -2.48 9.96 -3.77
N THR A 27 -1.16 10.05 -3.78
CA THR A 27 -0.38 10.43 -4.95
C THR A 27 0.14 9.23 -5.75
N VAL A 28 -0.02 8.01 -5.25
CA VAL A 28 0.30 6.77 -5.98
C VAL A 28 -0.84 6.45 -6.92
N ILE A 29 -0.55 6.38 -8.22
CA ILE A 29 -1.54 6.19 -9.27
C ILE A 29 -1.57 4.74 -9.72
N ASP A 30 -2.78 4.20 -9.81
CA ASP A 30 -3.04 2.94 -10.48
C ASP A 30 -2.90 3.13 -12.00
N PRO A 31 -1.95 2.46 -12.68
CA PRO A 31 -1.77 2.61 -14.13
C PRO A 31 -2.92 2.04 -14.97
N ILE A 32 -3.82 1.26 -14.37
CA ILE A 32 -4.95 0.61 -15.02
C ILE A 32 -6.20 1.48 -14.95
N SER A 33 -6.61 1.90 -13.75
CA SER A 33 -7.80 2.74 -13.57
C SER A 33 -7.51 4.23 -13.70
N THR A 34 -6.24 4.65 -13.69
CA THR A 34 -5.77 6.05 -13.65
C THR A 34 -6.19 6.84 -12.40
N MET A 35 -6.85 6.19 -11.45
CA MET A 35 -7.17 6.76 -10.13
C MET A 35 -6.01 6.58 -9.17
N ASN A 36 -6.00 7.31 -8.06
CA ASN A 36 -5.08 6.97 -6.97
C ASN A 36 -5.48 5.65 -6.29
N ILE A 37 -4.53 5.00 -5.64
CA ILE A 37 -4.74 3.66 -5.03
C ILE A 37 -5.79 3.64 -3.92
N LEU A 38 -6.10 4.78 -3.28
CA LEU A 38 -7.15 4.87 -2.27
C LEU A 38 -8.54 4.85 -2.92
N ASP A 39 -8.74 5.68 -3.95
CA ASP A 39 -9.99 5.75 -4.71
C ASP A 39 -10.22 4.50 -5.58
N ALA A 40 -9.14 3.89 -6.08
CA ALA A 40 -9.20 2.59 -6.75
C ALA A 40 -9.51 1.41 -5.82
N GLY A 41 -9.58 1.64 -4.50
CA GLY A 41 -9.90 0.61 -3.51
C GLY A 41 -8.81 -0.45 -3.35
N LEU A 42 -7.55 -0.09 -3.63
CA LEU A 42 -6.42 -1.03 -3.64
C LEU A 42 -5.72 -1.13 -2.28
N LEU A 43 -5.88 -0.14 -1.40
CA LEU A 43 -5.40 -0.20 -0.02
C LEU A 43 -6.42 -0.94 0.86
N ALA A 44 -6.05 -2.10 1.38
CA ALA A 44 -6.90 -2.86 2.30
C ALA A 44 -6.67 -2.50 3.77
N GLY A 45 -5.43 -2.18 4.12
CA GLY A 45 -5.06 -1.86 5.48
C GLY A 45 -3.62 -1.38 5.57
N PHE A 46 -3.31 -0.75 6.70
CA PHE A 46 -1.98 -0.23 6.95
C PHE A 46 -1.73 -0.01 8.44
N ASN A 47 -0.48 -0.16 8.85
CA ASN A 47 -0.03 0.11 10.21
C ASN A 47 1.17 1.03 10.14
N VAL A 48 1.13 2.09 10.93
CA VAL A 48 2.21 3.07 11.07
C VAL A 48 2.75 2.97 12.48
N GLU A 49 4.06 2.79 12.56
CA GLU A 49 4.88 2.85 13.77
C GLU A 49 6.03 3.84 13.51
N GLU A 50 6.71 4.29 14.56
CA GLU A 50 7.71 5.37 14.51
C GLU A 50 8.74 5.22 13.37
N ASP A 51 9.25 4.02 13.13
CA ASP A 51 10.26 3.74 12.11
C ASP A 51 9.80 2.76 11.02
N LYS A 52 8.54 2.30 11.09
CA LYS A 52 8.03 1.18 10.31
C LYS A 52 6.66 1.45 9.71
N LEU A 53 6.56 1.20 8.41
CA LEU A 53 5.30 1.20 7.67
C LEU A 53 4.97 -0.22 7.19
N GLU A 54 3.73 -0.64 7.40
CA GLU A 54 3.18 -1.88 6.85
C GLU A 54 1.92 -1.57 6.05
N LEU A 55 1.84 -2.12 4.83
CA LEU A 55 0.74 -1.90 3.90
C LEU A 55 0.20 -3.24 3.39
N TRP A 56 -1.12 -3.36 3.30
CA TRP A 56 -1.79 -4.50 2.70
C TRP A 56 -2.53 -4.05 1.44
N LEU A 57 -2.23 -4.67 0.32
CA LEU A 57 -2.79 -4.35 -0.99
C LEU A 57 -3.79 -5.41 -1.46
N ALA A 58 -4.89 -4.95 -2.06
CA ALA A 58 -5.99 -5.77 -2.58
C ALA A 58 -5.94 -5.92 -4.12
N VAL A 59 -4.76 -5.86 -4.74
CA VAL A 59 -4.59 -5.82 -6.21
C VAL A 59 -5.05 -7.13 -6.86
N GLU A 60 -4.64 -8.29 -6.35
CA GLU A 60 -5.02 -9.60 -6.92
C GLU A 60 -6.50 -9.95 -6.71
N SER A 61 -7.12 -9.40 -5.67
CA SER A 61 -8.56 -9.53 -5.40
C SER A 61 -9.42 -8.58 -6.24
N ASN A 62 -8.82 -7.64 -6.98
CA ASN A 62 -9.57 -6.70 -7.79
C ASN A 62 -10.05 -7.40 -9.08
N ALA A 63 -11.37 -7.58 -9.20
CA ALA A 63 -12.01 -8.27 -10.32
C ALA A 63 -11.64 -7.66 -11.67
N TYR A 64 -11.44 -6.34 -11.75
CA TYR A 64 -11.09 -5.65 -12.99
C TYR A 64 -9.73 -6.09 -13.53
N TYR A 65 -8.75 -6.28 -12.65
CA TYR A 65 -7.38 -6.65 -13.01
C TYR A 65 -7.28 -8.08 -13.52
N ASN A 66 -8.07 -8.98 -12.93
CA ASN A 66 -8.18 -10.36 -13.37
C ASN A 66 -8.83 -10.47 -14.76
N MET A 67 -9.75 -9.57 -15.10
CA MET A 67 -10.41 -9.56 -16.42
C MET A 67 -9.48 -9.09 -17.55
N ILE A 68 -8.61 -8.11 -17.30
CA ILE A 68 -7.78 -7.49 -18.35
C ILE A 68 -6.36 -8.08 -18.47
N GLY A 69 -5.97 -9.00 -17.58
CA GLY A 69 -4.62 -9.59 -17.57
C GLY A 69 -3.49 -8.60 -17.18
N GLY A 70 -3.83 -7.41 -16.69
CA GLY A 70 -2.91 -6.33 -16.32
C GLY A 70 -2.40 -6.39 -14.88
N ALA A 71 -2.81 -7.41 -14.12
CA ALA A 71 -2.48 -7.61 -12.70
C ALA A 71 -1.00 -7.40 -12.39
N ALA A 72 -0.11 -8.13 -13.06
CA ALA A 72 1.32 -8.14 -12.74
C ALA A 72 2.02 -6.79 -12.96
N ILE A 73 1.71 -6.10 -14.07
CA ILE A 73 2.33 -4.81 -14.42
C ILE A 73 1.93 -3.74 -13.41
N ALA A 74 0.63 -3.65 -13.17
CA ALA A 74 0.07 -2.65 -12.28
C ALA A 74 0.54 -2.87 -10.83
N HIS A 75 0.58 -4.14 -10.40
CA HIS A 75 1.10 -4.51 -9.10
C HIS A 75 2.56 -4.06 -8.91
N SER A 76 3.42 -4.33 -9.90
CA SER A 76 4.84 -3.98 -9.85
C SER A 76 5.06 -2.47 -9.79
N LYS A 77 4.30 -1.71 -10.59
CA LYS A 77 4.39 -0.24 -10.60
C LYS A 77 3.92 0.37 -9.28
N ILE A 78 2.76 -0.05 -8.76
CA ILE A 78 2.23 0.46 -7.50
C ILE A 78 3.21 0.19 -6.36
N ILE A 79 3.76 -1.02 -6.28
CA ILE A 79 4.77 -1.38 -5.28
C ILE A 79 6.02 -0.49 -5.40
N GLY A 80 6.52 -0.26 -6.61
CA GLY A 80 7.67 0.60 -6.87
C GLY A 80 7.43 2.03 -6.39
N ASP A 81 6.32 2.64 -6.81
CA ASP A 81 5.95 4.01 -6.45
C ASP A 81 5.77 4.18 -4.92
N ILE A 82 5.19 3.18 -4.24
CA ILE A 82 5.10 3.17 -2.77
C ILE A 82 6.49 3.09 -2.15
N MET A 83 7.35 2.19 -2.62
CA MET A 83 8.71 2.05 -2.07
C MET A 83 9.50 3.35 -2.22
N GLU A 84 9.45 4.01 -3.38
CA GLU A 84 10.15 5.28 -3.61
C GLU A 84 9.70 6.41 -2.67
N LYS A 85 8.41 6.46 -2.33
CA LYS A 85 7.86 7.50 -1.44
C LYS A 85 8.20 7.29 0.03
N PHE A 86 8.33 6.05 0.48
CA PHE A 86 8.42 5.74 1.90
C PHE A 86 9.77 5.20 2.34
N ALA A 87 10.41 4.35 1.53
CA ALA A 87 11.69 3.74 1.89
C ALA A 87 12.78 4.81 1.92
N LEU A 88 13.52 4.91 3.03
CA LEU A 88 14.58 5.91 3.29
C LEU A 88 14.13 7.38 3.38
N VAL A 89 12.97 7.73 2.84
CA VAL A 89 12.42 9.09 2.92
C VAL A 89 11.68 9.31 4.23
N LYS A 90 10.78 8.38 4.60
CA LYS A 90 9.94 8.51 5.80
C LYS A 90 10.14 7.38 6.82
N PHE A 91 10.46 6.17 6.37
CA PHE A 91 10.56 5.00 7.24
C PHE A 91 11.87 4.22 7.05
N SER A 92 12.38 3.65 8.14
CA SER A 92 13.56 2.77 8.10
C SER A 92 13.19 1.35 7.67
N LYS A 93 11.91 0.99 7.83
CA LYS A 93 11.34 -0.30 7.43
C LYS A 93 10.02 -0.08 6.69
N VAL A 94 9.86 -0.68 5.53
CA VAL A 94 8.61 -0.68 4.76
C VAL A 94 8.29 -2.09 4.33
N TYR A 95 7.11 -2.59 4.66
CA TYR A 95 6.64 -3.91 4.26
C TYR A 95 5.32 -3.79 3.51
N ILE A 96 5.24 -4.43 2.35
CA ILE A 96 4.02 -4.49 1.54
C ILE A 96 3.59 -5.94 1.47
N TYR A 97 2.34 -6.19 1.82
CA TYR A 97 1.72 -7.50 1.89
C TYR A 97 0.54 -7.61 0.94
N ASP A 98 0.21 -8.83 0.53
CA ASP A 98 -1.11 -9.13 -0.02
C ASP A 98 -2.14 -9.34 1.11
N MET A 99 -3.40 -9.55 0.72
CA MET A 99 -4.50 -9.86 1.65
C MET A 99 -4.32 -11.16 2.45
N ARG A 100 -3.39 -12.04 2.04
CA ARG A 100 -3.09 -13.31 2.69
C ARG A 100 -1.87 -13.22 3.63
N ASN A 101 -1.33 -12.01 3.83
CA ASN A 101 -0.10 -11.72 4.58
C ASN A 101 1.19 -12.26 3.96
N ASN A 102 1.20 -12.56 2.66
CA ASN A 102 2.44 -12.82 1.94
C ASN A 102 3.16 -11.49 1.68
N ILE A 103 4.47 -11.47 1.91
CA ILE A 103 5.29 -10.29 1.59
C ILE A 103 5.44 -10.18 0.07
N LEU A 104 4.97 -9.06 -0.47
CA LEU A 104 5.11 -8.71 -1.87
C LEU A 104 6.41 -7.94 -2.11
N ALA A 105 6.75 -7.03 -1.20
CA ALA A 105 7.99 -6.29 -1.21
C ALA A 105 8.36 -5.86 0.20
N LYS A 106 9.66 -5.70 0.44
CA LYS A 106 10.16 -5.19 1.71
C LYS A 106 11.40 -4.33 1.54
N PHE A 107 11.54 -3.37 2.44
CA PHE A 107 12.70 -2.53 2.61
C PHE A 107 13.07 -2.49 4.10
N GLU A 108 14.36 -2.66 4.39
CA GLU A 108 14.94 -2.57 5.73
C GLU A 108 16.28 -1.84 5.61
N LYS A 109 16.39 -0.65 6.20
CA LYS A 109 17.66 0.09 6.27
C LYS A 109 18.65 -0.69 7.14
N LYS A 110 19.83 -0.96 6.58
CA LYS A 110 20.95 -1.60 7.28
C LYS A 110 21.72 -0.60 8.14
#